data_AF-A0A932KYL6-F1
#
_entry.id   AF-A0A932KYL6-F1
#
_cell.length_a   1.000
_cell.length_b   1.000
_cell.length_c   1.000
_cell.angle_alpha   90.00
_cell.angle_beta   90.00
_cell.angle_gamma   90.00
#
_symmetry.space_group_name_H-M   'P 1'
#
loop_
_entity.id
_entity.type
_entity.pdbx_description
1 polymer ?
#
loop_
_entity_poly.entity_id
_entity_poly.type
_entity_poly.pdbx_seq_one_letter_code
_entity_poly.pdbx_strand_id
1 'polypeptide(L)'
;TMDAAAQAVKSLAGPLWCPISELIFDAMDDMVAQGMLNVLGRSSRLAITGDGRRHLLELVAMPLASPITAFGQVGLRLKLAFLDLAPPSVRRRQIGGIISACQCEIAARTTSCSAWQLNGADGRAWLDHQVEALEETVAVLRNLLRGED
;
A
#
# COMPACT_ATOMS: atom_id res chain seq x y z
N THR A 1 -6.36 -20.73 -7.97
CA THR A 1 -5.86 -21.75 -7.04
C THR A 1 -5.10 -21.04 -5.94
N MET A 2 -4.86 -21.69 -4.80
CA MET A 2 -4.11 -21.10 -3.68
C MET A 2 -2.68 -20.71 -4.10
N ASP A 3 -2.00 -21.58 -4.86
CA ASP A 3 -0.66 -21.28 -5.38
C ASP A 3 -0.61 -20.03 -6.26
N ALA A 4 -1.60 -19.85 -7.14
CA ALA A 4 -1.68 -18.68 -8.00
C ALA A 4 -1.93 -17.39 -7.19
N ALA A 5 -2.73 -17.47 -6.13
CA ALA A 5 -2.95 -16.36 -5.22
C ALA A 5 -1.67 -16.03 -4.44
N ALA A 6 -0.94 -17.04 -3.95
CA ALA A 6 0.33 -16.82 -3.26
C ALA A 6 1.38 -16.18 -4.16
N GLN A 7 1.45 -16.58 -5.43
CA GLN A 7 2.34 -15.94 -6.39
C GLN A 7 1.93 -14.49 -6.70
N ALA A 8 0.63 -14.22 -6.79
CA ALA A 8 0.11 -12.87 -6.98
C ALA A 8 0.45 -11.96 -5.78
N VAL A 9 0.28 -12.45 -4.54
CA VAL A 9 0.64 -11.72 -3.33
C VAL A 9 2.14 -11.40 -3.31
N LYS A 10 3.01 -12.37 -3.61
CA LYS A 10 4.46 -12.14 -3.68
C LYS A 10 4.84 -11.10 -4.75
N SER A 11 4.20 -11.16 -5.92
CA SER A 11 4.43 -10.19 -6.99
C SER A 11 4.02 -8.77 -6.61
N LEU A 12 2.87 -8.63 -5.95
CA LEU A 12 2.33 -7.34 -5.50
C LEU A 12 3.11 -6.75 -4.32
N ALA A 13 3.51 -7.58 -3.36
CA ALA A 13 4.31 -7.15 -2.22
C ALA A 13 5.74 -6.77 -2.62
N GLY A 14 6.29 -7.44 -3.64
CA GLY A 14 7.64 -7.19 -4.13
C GLY A 14 8.72 -7.54 -3.08
N PRO A 15 9.93 -6.96 -3.19
CA PRO A 15 11.03 -7.31 -2.29
C PRO A 15 10.84 -6.81 -0.84
N LEU A 16 9.90 -5.90 -0.63
CA LEU A 16 9.68 -5.25 0.68
C LEU A 16 8.92 -6.14 1.67
N TRP A 17 8.16 -7.12 1.18
CA TRP A 17 7.52 -8.14 2.00
C TRP A 17 7.39 -9.45 1.23
N CYS A 18 8.07 -10.50 1.73
CA CYS A 18 8.06 -11.82 1.14
C CYS A 18 7.38 -12.81 2.10
N PRO A 19 6.04 -12.86 2.15
CA PRO A 19 5.34 -13.80 3.02
C PRO A 19 5.64 -15.24 2.58
N ILE A 20 5.81 -16.11 3.57
CA ILE A 20 5.82 -17.56 3.34
C ILE A 20 4.44 -18.00 2.83
N SER A 21 4.42 -19.04 1.99
CA SER A 21 3.16 -19.48 1.36
C SER A 21 2.15 -19.97 2.39
N GLU A 22 2.58 -20.58 3.50
CA GLU A 22 1.71 -21.04 4.60
C GLU A 22 0.88 -19.91 5.18
N LEU A 23 1.48 -18.75 5.47
CA LEU A 23 0.75 -17.57 5.97
C LEU A 23 -0.35 -17.12 4.99
N ILE A 24 -0.09 -17.21 3.69
CA ILE A 24 -1.07 -16.85 2.67
C ILE A 24 -2.19 -17.89 2.63
N PHE A 25 -1.85 -19.18 2.74
CA PHE A 25 -2.83 -20.25 2.73
C PHE A 25 -3.75 -20.19 3.95
N ASP A 26 -3.18 -19.99 5.15
CA ASP A 26 -3.95 -19.82 6.38
C ASP A 26 -4.91 -18.62 6.26
N ALA A 27 -4.43 -17.48 5.77
CA ALA A 27 -5.28 -16.31 5.53
C ALA A 27 -6.39 -16.58 4.51
N MET A 28 -6.13 -17.39 3.48
CA MET A 28 -7.12 -17.75 2.48
C MET A 28 -8.17 -18.71 3.04
N ASP A 29 -7.76 -19.67 3.86
CA ASP A 29 -8.66 -20.60 4.54
C ASP A 29 -9.57 -19.84 5.52
N ASP A 30 -9.02 -18.88 6.25
CA ASP A 30 -9.80 -17.94 7.08
C ASP A 30 -10.81 -17.16 6.25
N MET A 31 -10.41 -16.65 5.08
CA MET A 31 -11.33 -15.94 4.18
C MET A 31 -12.44 -16.84 3.62
N VAL A 32 -12.16 -18.12 3.38
CA VAL A 32 -13.19 -19.10 2.99
C VAL A 32 -14.13 -19.36 4.17
N ALA A 33 -13.59 -19.61 5.37
CA ALA A 33 -14.37 -19.86 6.58
C ALA A 33 -15.28 -18.68 6.95
N GLN A 34 -14.83 -17.46 6.69
CA GLN A 34 -15.59 -16.22 6.91
C GLN A 34 -16.55 -15.87 5.77
N GLY A 35 -16.65 -16.69 4.72
CA GLY A 35 -17.55 -16.45 3.59
C GLY A 35 -17.13 -15.32 2.65
N MET A 36 -15.88 -14.86 2.73
CA MET A 36 -15.32 -13.85 1.82
C MET A 36 -14.88 -14.44 0.47
N LEU A 37 -14.58 -15.74 0.45
CA LEU A 37 -14.23 -16.50 -0.76
C LEU A 37 -15.10 -17.74 -0.90
N ASN A 38 -15.50 -18.05 -2.13
CA ASN A 38 -16.17 -19.31 -2.50
C ASN A 38 -15.19 -20.22 -3.22
N VAL A 39 -15.17 -21.50 -2.85
CA VAL A 39 -14.47 -22.56 -3.59
C VAL A 39 -15.36 -23.04 -4.73
N LEU A 40 -14.89 -22.87 -5.97
CA LEU A 40 -15.63 -23.26 -7.17
C LEU A 40 -15.31 -24.70 -7.58
N GLY A 41 -16.26 -25.60 -7.32
CA GLY A 41 -16.20 -27.00 -7.75
C GLY A 41 -15.02 -27.78 -7.17
N ARG A 42 -14.62 -28.86 -7.86
CA ARG A 42 -13.50 -29.72 -7.43
C ARG A 42 -12.11 -29.18 -7.81
N SER A 43 -12.03 -28.04 -8.47
CA SER A 43 -10.83 -27.54 -9.14
C SER A 43 -10.03 -26.50 -8.36
N SER A 44 -10.26 -26.39 -7.03
CA SER A 44 -9.57 -25.46 -6.11
C SER A 44 -9.50 -24.01 -6.60
N ARG A 45 -10.45 -23.62 -7.46
CA ARG A 45 -10.62 -22.23 -7.91
C ARG A 45 -11.36 -21.45 -6.83
N LEU A 46 -10.99 -20.19 -6.68
CA LEU A 46 -11.58 -19.30 -5.68
C LEU A 46 -12.24 -18.12 -6.39
N ALA A 47 -13.40 -17.72 -5.88
CA ALA A 47 -14.10 -16.54 -6.33
C ALA A 47 -14.47 -15.66 -5.14
N ILE A 48 -14.24 -14.36 -5.26
CA ILE A 48 -14.62 -13.39 -4.24
C ILE A 48 -16.15 -13.30 -4.13
N THR A 49 -16.66 -13.28 -2.91
CA THR A 49 -18.10 -13.11 -2.63
C THR A 49 -18.49 -11.63 -2.58
N GLY A 50 -19.79 -11.34 -2.43
CA GLY A 50 -20.25 -9.98 -2.18
C GLY A 50 -19.69 -9.41 -0.87
N ASP A 51 -19.60 -10.23 0.18
CA ASP A 51 -19.04 -9.83 1.46
C ASP A 51 -17.53 -9.62 1.38
N GLY A 52 -16.81 -10.50 0.67
CA GLY A 52 -15.39 -10.31 0.39
C GLY A 52 -15.11 -9.02 -0.39
N ARG A 53 -15.96 -8.66 -1.36
CA ARG A 53 -15.84 -7.38 -2.09
C ARG A 53 -16.08 -6.19 -1.17
N ARG A 54 -17.07 -6.26 -0.28
CA ARG A 54 -17.36 -5.19 0.69
C ARG A 54 -16.17 -4.98 1.63
N HIS A 55 -15.62 -6.07 2.15
CA HIS A 55 -14.44 -6.02 3.02
C HIS A 55 -13.21 -5.46 2.30
N LEU A 56 -12.98 -5.85 1.04
CA LEU A 56 -11.90 -5.27 0.22
C LEU A 56 -12.07 -3.74 0.07
N LEU A 57 -13.30 -3.27 -0.18
CA LEU A 57 -13.57 -1.82 -0.28
C LEU A 57 -13.32 -1.09 1.04
N GLU A 58 -13.64 -1.71 2.18
CA GLU A 58 -13.32 -1.18 3.51
C GLU A 58 -11.80 -1.03 3.69
N LEU A 59 -11.03 -2.08 3.40
CA LEU A 59 -9.56 -2.05 3.47
C LEU A 59 -8.96 -0.97 2.55
N VAL A 60 -9.45 -0.85 1.33
CA VAL A 60 -9.01 0.19 0.38
C VAL A 60 -9.35 1.60 0.88
N ALA A 61 -10.45 1.77 1.62
CA ALA A 61 -10.86 3.05 2.20
C ALA A 61 -10.13 3.40 3.51
N MET A 62 -9.43 2.46 4.17
CA MET A 62 -8.71 2.75 5.42
C MET A 62 -7.48 3.64 5.17
N PRO A 63 -7.26 4.71 5.96
CA PRO A 63 -6.06 5.54 5.84
C PRO A 63 -4.77 4.72 5.99
N LEU A 64 -3.76 5.05 5.19
CA LEU A 64 -2.43 4.46 5.34
C LEU A 64 -1.62 5.30 6.35
N ALA A 65 -1.36 4.74 7.54
CA ALA A 65 -0.77 5.49 8.65
C ALA A 65 0.69 5.92 8.42
N SER A 66 1.51 5.07 7.79
CA SER A 66 2.95 5.30 7.64
C SER A 66 3.45 4.88 6.25
N PRO A 67 3.00 5.54 5.16
CA PRO A 67 3.26 5.11 3.77
C PRO A 67 4.75 5.00 3.40
N ILE A 68 5.63 5.60 4.21
CA ILE A 68 7.04 5.79 3.91
C ILE A 68 7.91 4.65 4.47
N THR A 69 7.42 3.95 5.49
CA THR A 69 8.11 2.78 6.05
C THR A 69 8.17 1.65 5.02
N ALA A 70 9.11 0.71 5.16
CA ALA A 70 9.21 -0.43 4.24
C ALA A 70 7.88 -1.20 4.10
N PHE A 71 7.18 -1.44 5.21
CA PHE A 71 5.86 -2.06 5.19
C PHE A 71 4.77 -1.11 4.69
N GLY A 72 4.90 0.19 4.97
CA GLY A 72 4.04 1.23 4.41
C GLY A 72 4.05 1.28 2.89
N GLN A 73 5.22 1.08 2.27
CA GLN A 73 5.38 1.03 0.82
C GLN A 73 4.70 -0.19 0.20
N VAL A 74 4.68 -1.33 0.91
CA VAL A 74 3.86 -2.50 0.53
C VAL A 74 2.38 -2.14 0.58
N GLY A 75 1.94 -1.52 1.68
CA GLY A 75 0.56 -1.05 1.84
C GLY A 75 0.16 -0.03 0.77
N LEU A 76 1.06 0.88 0.40
CA LEU A 76 0.85 1.88 -0.65
C LEU A 76 0.66 1.21 -2.00
N ARG A 77 1.54 0.27 -2.37
CA ARG A 77 1.46 -0.46 -3.64
C ARG A 77 0.16 -1.27 -3.74
N LEU A 78 -0.21 -1.97 -2.67
CA LEU A 78 -1.48 -2.71 -2.60
C LEU A 78 -2.68 -1.77 -2.71
N LYS A 79 -2.67 -0.65 -1.98
CA LYS A 79 -3.74 0.34 -2.05
C LYS A 79 -3.90 0.87 -3.46
N LEU A 80 -2.82 1.28 -4.12
CA LEU A 80 -2.86 1.80 -5.50
C LEU A 80 -3.31 0.74 -6.51
N ALA A 81 -2.97 -0.53 -6.30
CA ALA A 81 -3.39 -1.63 -7.18
C ALA A 81 -4.90 -1.91 -7.16
N PHE A 82 -5.62 -1.49 -6.11
CA PHE A 82 -7.06 -1.73 -5.95
C PHE A 82 -7.86 -0.45 -5.70
N LEU A 83 -7.23 0.73 -5.80
CA LEU A 83 -7.88 2.00 -5.48
C LEU A 83 -9.01 2.32 -6.45
N ASP A 84 -8.89 1.86 -7.70
CA ASP A 84 -9.88 2.01 -8.77
C ASP A 84 -11.24 1.39 -8.43
N LEU A 85 -11.27 0.41 -7.52
CA LEU A 85 -12.50 -0.19 -6.99
C LEU A 85 -13.32 0.77 -6.12
N ALA A 86 -12.69 1.78 -5.52
CA ALA A 86 -13.36 2.74 -4.65
C ALA A 86 -14.02 3.88 -5.45
N PRO A 87 -15.10 4.50 -4.93
CA PRO A 87 -15.70 5.68 -5.56
C PRO A 87 -14.70 6.82 -5.73
N PRO A 88 -14.80 7.66 -6.79
CA PRO A 88 -13.82 8.72 -7.07
C PRO A 88 -13.56 9.67 -5.90
N SER A 89 -14.57 9.98 -5.09
CA SER A 89 -14.42 10.81 -3.89
C SER A 89 -13.54 10.16 -2.83
N VAL A 90 -13.61 8.84 -2.67
CA VAL A 90 -12.76 8.06 -1.77
C VAL A 90 -11.35 7.99 -2.33
N ARG A 91 -11.18 7.74 -3.63
CA ARG A 91 -9.85 7.71 -4.27
C ARG A 91 -9.10 9.02 -4.08
N ARG A 92 -9.74 10.15 -4.39
CA ARG A 92 -9.19 11.49 -4.16
C ARG A 92 -8.78 11.71 -2.70
N ARG A 93 -9.63 11.30 -1.75
CA ARG A 93 -9.34 11.41 -0.32
C ARG A 93 -8.12 10.57 0.09
N GLN A 94 -8.03 9.31 -0.38
CA GLN A 94 -6.92 8.42 -0.05
C GLN A 94 -5.60 8.95 -0.60
N ILE A 95 -5.58 9.38 -1.87
CA ILE A 95 -4.38 9.96 -2.49
C ILE A 95 -3.98 11.25 -1.76
N GLY A 96 -4.94 12.13 -1.45
CA GLY A 96 -4.68 13.35 -0.67
C GLY A 96 -4.11 13.06 0.73
N GLY A 97 -4.57 12.00 1.39
CA GLY A 97 -4.03 11.56 2.68
C GLY A 97 -2.57 11.10 2.58
N ILE A 98 -2.22 10.33 1.54
CA ILE A 98 -0.85 9.88 1.30
C ILE A 98 0.05 11.08 0.98
N ILE A 99 -0.39 12.01 0.14
CA ILE A 99 0.34 13.25 -0.16
C ILE A 99 0.63 14.02 1.14
N SER A 100 -0.39 14.19 1.99
CA SER A 100 -0.25 14.89 3.27
C SER A 100 0.78 14.22 4.18
N ALA A 101 0.77 12.88 4.26
CA ALA A 101 1.76 12.14 5.02
C ALA A 101 3.20 12.33 4.49
N CYS A 102 3.40 12.28 3.16
CA CYS A 102 4.69 12.56 2.54
C CYS A 102 5.16 13.99 2.82
N GLN A 103 4.26 14.97 2.76
CA GLN A 103 4.59 16.37 3.04
C GLN A 103 4.97 16.59 4.51
N CYS A 104 4.29 15.95 5.45
CA CYS A 104 4.65 15.98 6.87
C CYS A 104 6.06 15.41 7.09
N GLU A 105 6.40 14.31 6.41
CA GLU A 105 7.72 13.70 6.53
C GLU A 105 8.82 14.58 5.92
N ILE A 106 8.58 15.18 4.74
CA ILE A 106 9.49 16.16 4.14
C ILE A 106 9.74 17.29 5.13
N ALA A 107 8.69 17.85 5.72
CA ALA A 107 8.81 18.91 6.72
C ALA A 107 9.63 18.46 7.94
N ALA A 108 9.39 17.25 8.45
CA ALA A 108 10.11 16.69 9.60
C ALA A 108 11.61 16.49 9.32
N ARG A 109 11.97 16.11 8.09
CA ARG A 109 13.36 15.86 7.66
C ARG A 109 14.11 17.13 7.27
N THR A 110 13.41 18.14 6.78
CA THR A 110 14.01 19.42 6.35
C THR A 110 14.11 20.44 7.48
N THR A 111 13.24 20.34 8.48
CA THR A 111 13.36 21.14 9.70
C THR A 111 14.65 20.74 10.42
N SER A 112 15.40 21.71 10.96
CA SER A 112 16.58 21.49 11.82
C SER A 112 16.20 20.80 13.12
N CYS A 113 15.77 19.55 13.04
CA CYS A 113 15.44 18.72 14.16
C CYS A 113 16.74 18.21 14.78
N SER A 114 16.91 18.40 16.07
CA SER A 114 18.10 17.96 16.82
C SER A 114 18.33 16.45 16.72
N ALA A 115 17.27 15.66 16.52
CA ALA A 115 17.35 14.21 16.30
C ALA A 115 17.95 13.82 14.94
N TRP A 116 17.97 14.75 13.97
CA TRP A 116 18.53 14.57 12.63
C TRP A 116 19.82 15.36 12.43
N GLN A 117 20.59 15.57 13.50
CA GLN A 117 21.98 16.04 13.40
C GLN A 117 22.87 14.93 12.78
N LEU A 118 22.60 14.62 11.52
CA LEU A 118 23.55 13.93 10.65
C LEU A 118 24.70 14.92 10.42
N ASN A 119 25.67 14.88 11.33
CA ASN A 119 26.85 15.70 11.30
C ASN A 119 27.78 15.16 10.19
N GLY A 120 27.93 15.91 9.10
CA GLY A 120 28.82 15.57 7.98
C GLY A 120 28.15 15.69 6.61
N ALA A 121 28.95 15.90 5.56
CA ALA A 121 28.47 16.09 4.19
C ALA A 121 27.71 14.86 3.67
N ASP A 122 28.20 13.65 3.95
CA ASP A 122 27.58 12.41 3.45
C ASP A 122 26.21 12.13 4.08
N GLY A 123 26.09 12.37 5.39
CA GLY A 123 24.82 12.21 6.10
C GLY A 123 23.76 13.19 5.61
N ARG A 124 24.17 14.43 5.29
CA ARG A 124 23.28 15.41 4.66
C ARG A 124 22.88 14.99 3.25
N ALA A 125 23.83 14.56 2.41
CA ALA A 125 23.52 14.08 1.06
C ALA A 125 22.54 12.89 1.08
N TRP A 126 22.66 11.98 2.05
CA TRP A 126 21.71 10.87 2.21
C TRP A 126 20.30 11.35 2.62
N LEU A 127 20.21 12.36 3.49
CA LEU A 127 18.93 12.95 3.88
C LEU A 127 18.27 13.66 2.70
N ASP A 128 19.05 14.43 1.94
CA ASP A 128 18.59 15.14 0.75
C ASP A 128 18.05 14.14 -0.28
N HIS A 129 18.77 13.05 -0.56
CA HIS A 129 18.31 11.96 -1.43
C HIS A 129 16.95 11.37 -0.97
N GLN A 130 16.76 11.17 0.34
CA GLN A 130 15.50 10.66 0.86
C GLN A 130 14.35 11.68 0.75
N VAL A 131 14.64 12.98 0.84
CA VAL A 131 13.65 14.04 0.62
C VAL A 131 13.25 14.10 -0.86
N GLU A 132 14.21 14.04 -1.78
CA GLU A 132 13.97 13.99 -3.23
C GLU A 132 13.02 12.83 -3.60
N ALA A 133 13.26 11.62 -3.07
CA ALA A 133 12.39 10.47 -3.32
C ALA A 133 10.93 10.68 -2.82
N LEU A 134 10.75 11.41 -1.71
CA LEU A 134 9.42 11.77 -1.21
C LEU A 134 8.74 12.81 -2.10
N GLU A 135 9.50 13.80 -2.59
CA GLU A 135 9.00 14.82 -3.51
C GLU A 135 8.56 14.22 -4.85
N GLU A 136 9.35 13.29 -5.39
CA GLU A 136 8.99 12.52 -6.59
C GLU A 136 7.70 11.72 -6.38
N THR A 137 7.57 11.04 -5.23
CA THR A 137 6.35 10.31 -4.88
C THR A 137 5.13 11.23 -4.85
N VAL A 138 5.26 12.41 -4.23
CA VAL A 138 4.20 13.43 -4.19
C VAL A 138 3.84 13.91 -5.60
N ALA A 139 4.82 14.12 -6.48
CA ALA A 139 4.59 14.54 -7.85
C ALA A 139 3.77 13.49 -8.64
N VAL A 140 4.13 12.21 -8.52
CA VAL A 140 3.37 11.10 -9.13
C VAL A 140 1.93 11.06 -8.61
N LEU A 141 1.73 11.13 -7.30
CA LEU A 141 0.41 11.10 -6.67
C LEU A 141 -0.47 12.29 -7.11
N ARG A 142 0.12 13.49 -7.28
CA ARG A 142 -0.59 14.65 -7.81
C ARG A 142 -1.01 14.46 -9.27
N ASN A 143 -0.18 13.81 -10.09
CA ASN A 143 -0.54 13.49 -11.46
C ASN A 143 -1.70 12.48 -11.52
N LEU A 144 -1.73 11.50 -10.60
CA LEU A 144 -2.86 10.57 -10.49
C LEU A 144 -4.17 11.30 -10.15
N LEU A 145 -4.14 12.28 -9.23
CA LEU A 145 -5.34 13.08 -8.91
C LEU A 145 -5.86 13.88 -10.11
N ARG A 146 -4.97 14.45 -10.94
CA ARG A 146 -5.33 15.22 -12.13
C ARG A 146 -5.96 14.35 -13.23
N GLY A 147 -5.64 13.06 -13.26
CA GLY A 147 -6.22 12.11 -14.20
C GLY A 147 -7.62 11.60 -13.83
N GLU A 148 -8.17 12.00 -12.67
CA GLU A 148 -9.52 11.62 -12.22
C GLU A 148 -10.63 12.61 -12.62
N ASP A 149 -10.30 13.66 -13.36
CA ASP A 149 -11.23 14.67 -13.88
C ASP A 149 -11.76 14.27 -15.27
#